data_AF-B7H5R7-F1
#
_entry.id   AF-B7H5R7-F1
#
_cell.length_a   1.000
_cell.length_b   1.000
_cell.length_c   1.000
_cell.angle_alpha   90.00
_cell.angle_beta   90.00
_cell.angle_gamma   90.00
#
_symmetry.space_group_name_H-M   'P 1'
#
loop_
_entity.id
_entity.type
_entity.pdbx_description
1 polymer ?
#
loop_
_entity_poly.entity_id
_entity_poly.type
_entity_poly.pdbx_seq_one_letter_code
_entity_poly.pdbx_strand_id
1 'polypeptide(L)' 'MVVGDRVVYDEDGVRHEGEIIEFLYDGLALTMKLDDGAHLTCGTRWVKKVGQHLLNQKHCNNSKGGMKDGK' A
#
# COMPACT_ATOMS: atom_id res chain seq x y z
N MET A 1 -4.12 -2.82 -2.68
CA MET A 1 -2.88 -3.20 -1.99
C MET A 1 -2.04 -3.94 -3.00
N VAL A 2 -0.76 -3.60 -3.12
CA VAL A 2 0.20 -4.24 -4.06
C VAL A 2 1.51 -4.55 -3.34
N VAL A 3 2.37 -5.37 -3.94
CA VAL A 3 3.73 -5.61 -3.41
C VAL A 3 4.47 -4.26 -3.32
N GLY A 4 5.16 -4.03 -2.21
CA GLY A 4 5.77 -2.75 -1.86
C GLY A 4 4.86 -1.78 -1.10
N ASP A 5 3.57 -2.09 -0.91
CA ASP A 5 2.72 -1.29 -0.01
C ASP A 5 3.08 -1.57 1.45
N ARG A 6 3.15 -0.51 2.25
CA ARG A 6 3.24 -0.59 3.71
C ARG A 6 1.87 -0.86 4.32
N VAL A 7 1.78 -1.89 5.15
CA VAL A 7 0.54 -2.39 5.73
C VAL A 7 0.68 -2.67 7.23
N VAL A 8 -0.47 -2.69 7.90
CA VAL A 8 -0.65 -3.10 9.29
C VAL A 8 -1.47 -4.39 9.29
N TYR A 9 -0.93 -5.43 9.90
CA TYR A 9 -1.69 -6.60 10.32
C TYR A 9 -2.17 -6.39 11.76
N ASP A 10 -3.46 -6.59 12.01
CA ASP A 10 -4.09 -6.43 13.33
C ASP A 10 -5.03 -7.61 13.57
N GLU A 11 -4.56 -8.58 14.36
CA GLU A 11 -5.35 -9.77 14.76
C GLU A 11 -5.33 -9.87 16.28
N ASP A 12 -6.52 -9.93 16.89
CA ASP A 12 -6.71 -10.10 18.34
C ASP A 12 -5.89 -9.14 19.22
N GLY A 13 -5.67 -7.92 18.74
CA GLY A 13 -4.92 -6.87 19.44
C GLY A 13 -3.40 -6.95 19.28
N VAL A 14 -2.89 -7.91 18.49
CA VAL A 14 -1.49 -7.97 18.08
C VAL A 14 -1.34 -7.23 16.76
N ARG A 15 -0.59 -6.12 16.81
CA ARG A 15 -0.36 -5.24 15.67
C ARG A 15 1.05 -5.39 15.12
N HIS A 16 1.16 -5.73 13.85
CA HIS A 16 2.43 -5.84 13.13
C HIS A 16 2.44 -4.91 11.91
N GLU A 17 3.52 -4.14 11.75
CA GLU A 17 3.72 -3.24 10.61
C GLU A 17 4.87 -3.72 9.74
N GLY A 18 4.70 -3.55 8.43
CA GLY A 18 5.69 -3.99 7.46
C GLY A 18 5.27 -3.75 6.02
N GLU A 19 6.07 -4.25 5.09
CA GLU A 19 5.89 -4.10 3.65
C GLU A 19 5.47 -5.42 3.02
N ILE A 20 4.47 -5.40 2.13
CA ILE A 20 4.07 -6.60 1.37
C ILE A 20 5.19 -6.98 0.42
N ILE A 21 5.69 -8.21 0.52
CA ILE A 21 6.70 -8.74 -0.41
C ILE A 21 6.11 -9.73 -1.43
N GLU A 22 5.00 -10.40 -1.09
CA GLU A 22 4.38 -11.41 -1.96
C GLU A 22 2.88 -11.59 -1.63
N PHE A 23 2.07 -11.92 -2.65
CA PHE A 23 0.69 -12.39 -2.46
C PHE A 23 0.61 -13.90 -2.74
N LEU A 24 -0.20 -14.58 -1.93
CA LEU A 24 -0.39 -16.02 -1.96
C LEU A 24 -1.88 -16.34 -2.17
N TYR A 25 -2.17 -17.54 -2.67
CA TYR A 25 -3.53 -18.06 -2.83
C TYR A 25 -4.47 -17.06 -3.55
N ASP A 26 -4.04 -16.53 -4.69
CA ASP A 26 -4.82 -15.55 -5.48
C ASP A 26 -5.18 -14.26 -4.70
N GLY A 27 -4.39 -13.90 -3.67
CA GLY A 27 -4.61 -12.71 -2.85
C GLY A 27 -5.40 -12.95 -1.56
N LEU A 28 -5.68 -14.21 -1.20
CA LEU A 28 -6.29 -14.55 0.09
C LEU A 28 -5.30 -14.45 1.26
N ALA A 29 -4.00 -14.60 0.99
CA ALA A 29 -2.94 -14.35 1.96
C ALA A 29 -1.83 -13.50 1.34
N LEU A 30 -1.00 -12.91 2.20
CA LEU A 30 0.19 -12.18 1.80
C LEU A 30 1.34 -12.46 2.77
N THR A 31 2.55 -12.31 2.28
CA THR A 31 3.76 -12.28 3.10
C THR A 31 4.22 -10.84 3.20
N MET A 32 4.43 -10.37 4.42
CA MET A 32 4.99 -9.05 4.71
C MET A 32 6.32 -9.16 5.43
N LYS A 33 7.24 -8.26 5.11
CA LYS A 33 8.50 -8.06 5.83
C LYS A 33 8.30 -7.00 6.90
N LEU A 34 8.47 -7.39 8.16
CA LEU A 34 8.38 -6.50 9.31
C LEU A 34 9.61 -5.58 9.40
N ASP A 35 9.49 -4.45 10.09
CA ASP A 35 10.61 -3.52 10.30
C ASP A 35 11.82 -4.17 11.01
N ASP A 36 11.60 -5.19 11.85
CA ASP A 36 12.66 -5.99 12.50
C ASP A 36 13.38 -6.94 11.53
N GLY A 37 12.92 -7.04 10.27
CA GLY A 37 13.48 -7.90 9.24
C GLY A 37 12.87 -9.30 9.19
N ALA A 38 12.00 -9.66 10.13
CA ALA A 38 11.24 -10.90 10.11
C ALA A 38 10.20 -10.94 8.98
N HIS A 39 9.88 -12.13 8.49
CA HIS A 39 8.80 -12.35 7.52
C HIS A 39 7.58 -12.95 8.20
N LEU A 40 6.41 -12.38 7.91
CA LEU A 40 5.12 -12.82 8.43
C LEU A 40 4.17 -13.12 7.28
N THR A 41 3.67 -14.36 7.20
CA THR A 41 2.62 -14.75 6.27
C THR A 41 1.28 -14.74 6.99
N CYS A 42 0.34 -13.96 6.49
CA CYS A 42 -0.95 -13.74 7.14
C CYS A 42 -2.09 -13.59 6.13
N GLY A 43 -3.33 -13.81 6.59
CA GLY A 43 -4.52 -13.66 5.76
C GLY A 43 -4.79 -12.18 5.47
N THR A 44 -5.13 -11.85 4.21
CA THR A 44 -5.36 -10.46 3.79
C THR A 44 -6.57 -9.81 4.47
N ARG A 45 -7.47 -10.62 5.07
CA ARG A 45 -8.65 -10.16 5.82
C ARG A 45 -8.33 -9.21 6.98
N TRP A 46 -7.21 -9.42 7.66
CA TRP A 46 -6.79 -8.65 8.84
C TRP A 46 -5.76 -7.57 8.51
N VAL A 47 -5.36 -7.48 7.24
CA VAL A 47 -4.35 -6.54 6.77
C VAL A 47 -5.02 -5.25 6.30
N LYS A 48 -4.60 -4.14 6.88
CA LYS A 48 -5.04 -2.79 6.50
C LYS A 48 -3.87 -2.04 5.90
N LYS A 49 -4.11 -1.37 4.78
CA LYS A 49 -3.12 -0.45 4.21
C LYS A 49 -2.86 0.67 5.22
N VAL A 50 -1.59 0.96 5.54
CA VAL A 50 -1.27 2.16 6.29
C VAL A 50 -1.71 3.33 5.42
N GLY A 51 -2.79 3.97 5.83
CA GLY A 51 -3.30 5.13 5.12
C GLY A 51 -2.18 6.15 5.07
N GLN A 52 -1.68 6.42 3.87
CA GLN A 52 -0.83 7.57 3.59
C GLN A 52 -1.69 8.84 3.68
N HIS A 53 -2.34 9.05 4.82
CA HIS A 53 -2.81 10.35 5.24
C HIS A 53 -1.51 11.13 5.45
N LEU A 54 -1.11 11.95 4.46
CA LEU A 54 -0.12 13.05 4.54
C LEU A 54 1.02 13.14 3.49
N LEU A 55 1.04 12.42 2.36
CA LEU A 55 2.07 12.72 1.33
C LEU A 55 1.61 12.93 -0.12
N ASN A 56 0.31 12.84 -0.44
CA ASN A 56 -0.19 13.21 -1.78
C ASN A 56 -0.98 14.54 -1.82
N GLN A 57 -0.49 15.57 -1.12
CA GLN A 57 -0.82 16.97 -1.45
C GLN A 57 0.27 17.65 -2.28
N LYS A 58 1.23 16.89 -2.84
CA LYS A 58 2.18 17.43 -3.82
C LYS A 58 1.61 17.25 -5.23
N HIS A 59 0.66 18.15 -5.54
CA HIS A 59 0.60 18.82 -6.83
C HIS A 59 0.58 17.92 -8.09
N CYS A 60 -0.55 17.26 -8.34
CA CYS A 60 -0.95 16.96 -9.73
C CYS A 60 -1.70 18.16 -10.33
N ASN A 61 -0.98 19.27 -10.54
CA ASN A 61 -1.37 20.30 -11.51
C ASN A 61 -0.26 20.36 -12.56
N ASN A 62 -0.16 19.31 -13.39
CA ASN A 62 0.60 19.40 -14.62
C ASN A 62 -0.38 19.33 -15.81
N SER A 63 -0.73 20.52 -16.29
CA SER A 63 -0.62 20.91 -17.70
C SER A 63 -1.31 20.02 -18.74
N LYS A 64 -2.39 20.57 -19.35
CA LYS A 64 -2.58 20.64 -20.82
C LYS A 64 -3.91 21.33 -21.17
N GLY A 65 -3.80 22.56 -21.67
CA GLY A 65 -4.89 23.29 -22.31
C GLY A 65 -4.32 24.21 -23.38
N GLY A 66 -3.47 23.67 -24.26
CA GLY A 66 -2.98 24.35 -25.45
C GLY A 66 -3.61 23.75 -26.70
N MET A 67 -4.57 24.48 -27.29
CA MET A 67 -5.05 24.43 -28.68
C MET A 67 -5.60 25.84 -28.93
N LYS A 68 -4.93 26.75 -29.65
CA LYS A 68 -4.82 26.90 -31.11
C LYS A 68 -6.15 26.85 -31.86
N ASP A 69 -6.85 27.99 -31.87
CA ASP A 69 -7.73 28.43 -32.95
C ASP A 69 -7.46 29.96 -33.08
N GLY A 70 -7.15 30.57 -34.22
CA GLY A 70 -7.31 30.12 -35.59
C GLY A 70 -8.25 31.01 -36.40
N LYS A 71 -8.20 32.35 -36.29
CA LYS A 71 -8.45 33.30 -37.39
C LYS A 71 -8.23 34.75 -36.99
#